data_AF-T0ZPH3-F1
#
_entry.id   AF-T0ZPH3-F1
#
_cell.length_a   1.000
_cell.length_b   1.000
_cell.length_c   1.000
_cell.angle_alpha   90.00
_cell.angle_beta   90.00
_cell.angle_gamma   90.00
#
_symmetry.space_group_name_H-M   'P 1'
#
loop_
_entity.id
_entity.type
_entity.pdbx_description
1 polymer ?
#
loop_
_entity_poly.entity_id
_entity_poly.type
_entity_poly.pdbx_seq_one_letter_code
_entity_poly.pdbx_strand_id
1 'polypeptide(L)'
;RAFLLDLRERPEWNDVRQIYCELYGSLALTGRGHGTDRAILLGLEGEDPGVIDPDAIASRLERIRSSKTIRLLGEKEIAFDEPMELLFHPEALLPRHSNGMRFTAITASNRRFAEEFYSIGGGFILRADAPDPGGGGLLPDAPYPYRSAAELLALVAREKRSIPDLILANECSIRSLPQVETELDRLWSAFQACVTRGLHADGIL
;
A
#
# COMPACT_ATOMS: atom_id res chain seq x y z
N ARG A 1 -3.54 3.83 -6.00
CA ARG A 1 -4.66 2.87 -6.18
C ARG A 1 -5.95 3.30 -5.50
N ALA A 2 -6.05 3.35 -4.16
CA ALA A 2 -7.30 3.68 -3.44
C ALA A 2 -7.99 4.96 -3.97
N PHE A 3 -7.25 6.06 -4.11
CA PHE A 3 -7.75 7.31 -4.72
C PHE A 3 -8.45 7.13 -6.07
N LEU A 4 -7.87 6.32 -6.96
CA LEU A 4 -8.43 6.11 -8.30
C LEU A 4 -9.63 5.17 -8.28
N LEU A 5 -9.69 4.20 -7.36
CA LEU A 5 -10.86 3.34 -7.20
C LEU A 5 -12.07 4.18 -6.79
N ASP A 6 -11.90 5.08 -5.83
CA ASP A 6 -12.97 5.99 -5.41
C ASP A 6 -13.37 6.98 -6.51
N LEU A 7 -12.40 7.48 -7.27
CA LEU A 7 -12.67 8.38 -8.40
C LEU A 7 -13.38 7.65 -9.56
N ARG A 8 -13.09 6.36 -9.76
CA ARG A 8 -13.72 5.53 -10.80
C ARG A 8 -15.22 5.36 -10.59
N GLU A 9 -15.67 5.32 -9.34
CA GLU A 9 -17.11 5.25 -9.01
C GLU A 9 -17.86 6.57 -9.27
N ARG A 10 -17.15 7.64 -9.63
CA ARG A 10 -17.73 8.95 -9.90
C ARG A 10 -18.03 9.15 -11.40
N PRO A 11 -19.12 9.84 -11.76
CA PRO A 11 -19.44 10.15 -13.16
C PRO A 11 -18.32 10.86 -13.92
N GLU A 12 -17.47 11.62 -13.21
CA GLU A 12 -16.38 12.42 -13.75
C GLU A 12 -15.15 11.59 -14.16
N TRP A 13 -15.09 10.28 -13.85
CA TRP A 13 -13.97 9.40 -14.23
C TRP A 13 -13.58 9.53 -15.70
N ASN A 14 -14.58 9.50 -16.59
CA ASN A 14 -14.37 9.61 -18.03
C ASN A 14 -13.85 10.98 -18.46
N ASP A 15 -14.03 12.01 -17.63
CA ASP A 15 -13.57 13.37 -17.91
C ASP A 15 -12.19 13.70 -17.30
N VAL A 16 -11.62 12.83 -16.46
CA VAL A 16 -10.26 13.04 -15.88
C VAL A 16 -9.21 13.19 -17.00
N ARG A 17 -8.41 14.25 -16.94
CA ARG A 17 -7.34 14.56 -17.91
C ARG A 17 -5.96 14.65 -17.32
N GLN A 18 -5.85 14.99 -16.03
CA GLN A 18 -4.58 15.13 -15.34
C GLN A 18 -4.68 14.54 -13.94
N ILE A 19 -3.56 13.97 -13.48
CA ILE A 19 -3.37 13.49 -12.11
C ILE A 19 -2.08 14.11 -11.58
N TYR A 20 -2.13 14.69 -10.38
CA TYR A 20 -0.96 15.11 -9.62
C TYR A 20 -0.81 14.23 -8.39
N CYS A 21 0.43 13.87 -8.09
CA CYS A 21 0.85 13.13 -6.92
C CYS A 21 1.90 13.95 -6.19
N GLU A 22 1.54 14.46 -5.03
CA GLU A 22 2.38 15.35 -4.24
C GLU A 22 2.81 14.59 -2.97
N LEU A 23 4.12 14.38 -2.80
CA LEU A 23 4.70 13.72 -1.64
C LEU A 23 5.25 14.77 -0.67
N TYR A 24 5.05 14.56 0.63
CA TYR A 24 5.41 15.53 1.67
C TYR A 24 6.34 14.91 2.73
N GLY A 25 7.09 15.77 3.43
CA GLY A 25 7.87 15.43 4.61
C GLY A 25 8.88 14.30 4.43
N SER A 26 8.91 13.37 5.40
CA SER A 26 9.84 12.24 5.43
C SER A 26 9.70 11.32 4.20
N LEU A 27 8.48 11.21 3.66
CA LEU A 27 8.23 10.44 2.44
C LEU A 27 8.83 11.12 1.20
N ALA A 28 8.76 12.45 1.12
CA ALA A 28 9.41 13.19 0.03
C ALA A 28 10.95 13.14 0.13
N LEU A 29 11.50 13.26 1.34
CA LEU A 29 12.95 13.25 1.58
C LEU A 29 13.61 11.93 1.14
N THR A 30 12.98 10.81 1.47
CA THR A 30 13.56 9.47 1.25
C THR A 30 12.94 8.72 0.09
N GLY A 31 11.86 9.25 -0.50
CA GLY A 31 10.98 8.52 -1.40
C GLY A 31 11.69 7.98 -2.64
N ARG A 32 12.62 8.73 -3.24
CA ARG A 32 13.38 8.24 -4.41
C ARG A 32 14.28 7.05 -4.06
N GLY A 33 14.98 7.11 -2.93
CA GLY A 33 15.83 6.00 -2.46
C GLY A 33 15.02 4.76 -2.05
N HIS A 34 13.78 4.96 -1.60
CA HIS A 34 12.86 3.88 -1.24
C HIS A 34 11.93 3.43 -2.39
N GLY A 35 12.10 3.95 -3.61
CA GLY A 35 11.25 3.59 -4.76
C GLY A 35 9.79 4.01 -4.63
N THR A 36 9.49 5.04 -3.83
CA THR A 36 8.14 5.59 -3.65
C THR A 36 7.59 6.13 -4.96
N ASP A 37 8.43 6.76 -5.78
CA ASP A 37 8.08 7.17 -7.14
C ASP A 37 7.55 5.97 -7.96
N ARG A 38 8.32 4.88 -7.99
CA ARG A 38 7.95 3.65 -8.69
C ARG A 38 6.62 3.10 -8.19
N ALA A 39 6.46 3.03 -6.86
CA ALA A 39 5.24 2.53 -6.23
C ALA A 39 4.01 3.40 -6.58
N ILE A 40 4.15 4.72 -6.61
CA ILE A 40 3.06 5.63 -7.00
C ILE A 40 2.66 5.41 -8.45
N LEU A 41 3.62 5.36 -9.38
CA LEU A 41 3.33 5.15 -10.81
C LEU A 41 2.61 3.82 -11.06
N LEU A 42 3.13 2.73 -10.51
CA LEU A 42 2.50 1.41 -10.64
C LEU A 42 1.12 1.37 -9.96
N GLY A 43 1.00 2.00 -8.79
CA GLY A 43 -0.26 2.10 -8.07
C GLY A 43 -1.31 2.99 -8.76
N LEU A 44 -0.90 3.94 -9.61
CA LEU A 44 -1.79 4.68 -10.51
C LEU A 44 -2.26 3.81 -11.66
N GLU A 45 -1.42 2.89 -12.15
CA GLU A 45 -1.83 1.89 -13.14
C GLU A 45 -2.68 0.75 -12.56
N GLY A 46 -2.96 0.79 -11.25
CA GLY A 46 -3.84 -0.16 -10.58
C GLY A 46 -3.13 -1.41 -10.06
N GLU A 47 -1.81 -1.49 -10.19
CA GLU A 47 -1.01 -2.59 -9.67
C GLU A 47 -1.14 -2.70 -8.15
N ASP A 48 -1.14 -3.94 -7.68
CA ASP A 48 -1.20 -4.28 -6.27
C ASP A 48 0.17 -4.84 -5.82
N PRO A 49 0.81 -4.24 -4.79
CA PRO A 49 2.13 -4.64 -4.35
C PRO A 49 2.21 -6.11 -3.87
N GLY A 50 1.09 -6.72 -3.48
CA GLY A 50 1.03 -8.12 -3.05
C GLY A 50 1.01 -9.15 -4.19
N VAL A 51 0.86 -8.71 -5.45
CA VAL A 51 0.71 -9.61 -6.62
C VAL A 51 1.53 -9.19 -7.83
N ILE A 52 2.06 -7.95 -7.87
CA ILE A 52 2.87 -7.47 -8.99
C ILE A 52 4.12 -8.34 -9.16
N ASP A 53 4.43 -8.66 -10.43
CA ASP A 53 5.70 -9.28 -10.81
C ASP A 53 6.85 -8.26 -10.71
N PRO A 54 7.84 -8.46 -9.82
CA PRO A 54 8.97 -7.54 -9.67
C PRO A 54 9.77 -7.34 -10.97
N ASP A 55 9.86 -8.37 -11.81
CA ASP A 55 10.67 -8.35 -13.03
C ASP A 55 10.02 -7.47 -14.11
N ALA A 56 8.69 -7.30 -14.07
CA ALA A 56 7.95 -6.44 -14.98
C ALA A 56 8.02 -4.94 -14.63
N ILE A 57 8.54 -4.58 -13.45
CA ILE A 57 8.52 -3.19 -12.98
C ILE A 57 9.36 -2.28 -13.86
N ALA A 58 10.58 -2.69 -14.22
CA ALA A 58 11.53 -1.83 -14.93
C ALA A 58 10.98 -1.39 -16.30
N SER A 59 10.49 -2.34 -17.10
CA SER A 59 9.94 -2.07 -18.43
C SER A 59 8.66 -1.22 -18.38
N ARG A 60 7.81 -1.38 -17.36
CA ARG A 60 6.63 -0.54 -17.15
C ARG A 60 6.98 0.90 -16.84
N LEU A 61 7.96 1.13 -15.96
CA LEU A 61 8.43 2.47 -15.63
C LEU A 61 9.05 3.15 -16.84
N GLU A 62 9.86 2.42 -17.61
CA GLU A 62 10.43 2.92 -18.86
C GLU A 62 9.34 3.32 -19.86
N ARG A 63 8.28 2.52 -20.00
CA ARG A 63 7.14 2.87 -20.85
C ARG A 63 6.49 4.18 -20.39
N ILE A 64 6.12 4.31 -19.12
CA ILE A 64 5.46 5.51 -18.59
C ILE A 64 6.32 6.77 -18.86
N ARG A 65 7.63 6.67 -18.60
CA ARG A 65 8.59 7.77 -18.76
C ARG A 65 8.82 8.15 -20.22
N SER A 66 8.97 7.16 -21.10
CA SER A 66 9.25 7.39 -22.52
C SER A 66 8.03 7.87 -23.29
N SER A 67 6.83 7.33 -23.00
CA SER A 67 5.59 7.73 -23.65
C SER A 67 5.01 9.02 -23.10
N LYS A 68 5.41 9.44 -21.89
CA LYS A 68 4.78 10.52 -21.12
C LYS A 68 3.27 10.31 -20.97
N THR A 69 2.87 9.06 -20.78
CA THR A 69 1.48 8.67 -20.56
C THR A 69 1.39 7.64 -19.46
N ILE A 70 0.26 7.65 -18.75
CA ILE A 70 -0.04 6.68 -17.70
C ILE A 70 -1.44 6.10 -17.92
N ARG A 71 -1.59 4.80 -17.67
CA ARG A 71 -2.87 4.09 -17.82
C ARG A 71 -3.55 3.97 -16.47
N LEU A 72 -4.37 4.94 -16.09
CA LEU A 72 -5.10 4.94 -14.83
C LEU A 72 -5.90 3.64 -14.66
N LEU A 73 -5.59 2.88 -13.61
CA LEU A 73 -6.13 1.55 -13.32
C LEU A 73 -6.03 0.55 -14.48
N GLY A 74 -5.11 0.76 -15.44
CA GLY A 74 -5.00 -0.03 -16.66
C GLY A 74 -6.12 0.21 -17.67
N GLU A 75 -7.06 1.10 -17.39
CA GLU A 75 -8.29 1.28 -18.17
C GLU A 75 -8.26 2.55 -19.02
N LYS A 76 -7.69 3.64 -18.49
CA LYS A 76 -7.75 4.96 -19.13
C LYS A 76 -6.37 5.59 -19.25
N GLU A 77 -5.92 5.80 -20.48
CA GLU A 77 -4.64 6.47 -20.74
C GLU A 77 -4.80 8.00 -20.74
N ILE A 78 -3.92 8.69 -20.01
CA ILE A 78 -3.82 10.15 -19.98
C ILE A 78 -2.36 10.60 -20.16
N ALA A 79 -2.15 11.85 -20.54
CA ALA A 79 -0.83 12.47 -20.50
C ALA A 79 -0.34 12.56 -19.06
N PHE A 80 0.95 12.25 -18.85
CA PHE A 80 1.60 12.25 -17.55
C PHE A 80 3.11 12.44 -17.74
N ASP A 81 3.61 13.63 -17.40
CA ASP A 81 5.03 13.97 -17.42
C ASP A 81 5.57 13.89 -15.97
N GLU A 82 6.11 12.73 -15.59
CA GLU A 82 6.50 12.42 -14.20
C GLU A 82 7.16 13.57 -13.42
N PRO A 83 8.11 14.36 -13.95
CA PRO A 83 8.69 15.49 -13.21
C PRO A 83 7.71 16.62 -12.86
N MET A 84 6.64 16.80 -13.63
CA MET A 84 5.62 17.84 -13.46
C MET A 84 4.43 17.35 -12.63
N GLU A 85 4.04 16.09 -12.80
CA GLU A 85 2.88 15.52 -12.11
C GLU A 85 3.23 14.73 -10.84
N LEU A 86 4.47 14.26 -10.65
CA LEU A 86 4.94 13.62 -9.42
C LEU A 86 5.91 14.55 -8.67
N LEU A 87 5.37 15.29 -7.71
CA LEU A 87 6.06 16.36 -7.00
C LEU A 87 6.53 15.91 -5.63
N PHE A 88 7.73 16.36 -5.25
CA PHE A 88 8.34 16.08 -3.96
C PHE A 88 8.50 17.39 -3.19
N HIS A 89 7.87 17.48 -2.02
CA HIS A 89 7.91 18.64 -1.13
C HIS A 89 8.57 18.27 0.21
N PRO A 90 9.92 18.13 0.24
CA PRO A 90 10.64 17.67 1.44
C PRO A 90 10.54 18.65 2.63
N GLU A 91 10.39 19.94 2.34
CA GLU A 91 10.30 21.00 3.36
C GLU A 91 8.86 21.27 3.83
N ALA A 92 7.86 20.67 3.18
CA ALA A 92 6.46 20.84 3.53
C ALA A 92 5.91 19.60 4.24
N LEU A 93 4.99 19.82 5.17
CA LEU A 93 4.33 18.76 5.94
C LEU A 93 2.82 18.86 5.77
N LEU A 94 2.17 17.71 5.68
CA LEU A 94 0.72 17.62 5.89
C LEU A 94 0.41 17.48 7.40
N PRO A 95 -0.79 17.88 7.87
CA PRO A 95 -1.04 18.07 9.30
C PRO A 95 -0.96 16.81 10.18
N ARG A 96 -1.29 15.62 9.66
CA ARG A 96 -1.46 14.42 10.51
C ARG A 96 -0.20 13.60 10.72
N HIS A 97 0.64 13.44 9.69
CA HIS A 97 1.80 12.56 9.75
C HIS A 97 2.86 12.98 8.73
N SER A 98 4.14 12.75 9.04
CA SER A 98 5.27 13.18 8.21
C SER A 98 5.35 12.46 6.86
N ASN A 99 4.81 11.25 6.76
CA ASN A 99 4.69 10.51 5.50
C ASN A 99 3.37 10.82 4.78
N GLY A 100 3.19 12.09 4.42
CA GLY A 100 1.99 12.59 3.78
C GLY A 100 2.05 12.49 2.25
N MET A 101 0.89 12.26 1.64
CA MET A 101 0.67 12.24 0.20
C MET A 101 -0.62 12.98 -0.12
N ARG A 102 -0.65 13.75 -1.20
CA ARG A 102 -1.88 14.29 -1.77
C ARG A 102 -1.99 13.85 -3.22
N PHE A 103 -3.14 13.29 -3.57
CA PHE A 103 -3.48 12.99 -4.95
C PHE A 103 -4.53 14.00 -5.41
N THR A 104 -4.33 14.56 -6.60
CA THR A 104 -5.28 15.50 -7.21
C THR A 104 -5.62 15.00 -8.61
N ALA A 105 -6.90 14.90 -8.95
CA ALA A 105 -7.38 14.69 -10.31
C ALA A 105 -8.05 15.95 -10.85
N ILE A 106 -7.76 16.30 -12.11
CA ILE A 106 -8.39 17.41 -12.83
C ILE A 106 -9.13 16.87 -14.05
N THR A 107 -10.39 17.28 -14.21
CA THR A 107 -11.24 16.91 -15.35
C THR A 107 -11.10 17.89 -16.52
N ALA A 108 -11.60 17.57 -17.71
CA ALA A 108 -11.60 18.53 -18.83
C ALA A 108 -12.49 19.75 -18.55
N SER A 109 -13.51 19.59 -17.71
CA SER A 109 -14.31 20.67 -17.13
C SER A 109 -13.59 21.48 -16.03
N ASN A 110 -12.30 21.23 -15.78
CA ASN A 110 -11.47 21.89 -14.77
C ASN A 110 -11.96 21.69 -13.32
N ARG A 111 -12.72 20.61 -13.06
CA ARG A 111 -13.09 20.23 -11.69
C ARG A 111 -11.92 19.50 -11.05
N ARG A 112 -11.68 19.83 -9.78
CA ARG A 112 -10.59 19.26 -8.98
C ARG A 112 -11.13 18.30 -7.93
N PHE A 113 -10.58 17.09 -7.88
CA PHE A 113 -10.80 16.11 -6.82
C PHE A 113 -9.47 15.88 -6.12
N ALA A 114 -9.38 16.13 -4.81
CA ALA A 114 -8.15 15.97 -4.07
C ALA A 114 -8.39 15.17 -2.79
N GLU A 115 -7.48 14.25 -2.51
CA GLU A 115 -7.49 13.45 -1.30
C GLU A 115 -6.09 13.33 -0.71
N GLU A 116 -6.02 13.33 0.61
CA GLU A 116 -4.80 13.20 1.38
C GLU A 116 -4.72 11.83 2.05
N PHE A 117 -3.55 11.22 1.95
CA PHE A 117 -3.23 9.92 2.52
C PHE A 117 -1.95 10.01 3.34
N TYR A 118 -1.86 9.17 4.36
CA TYR A 118 -0.70 9.09 5.23
C TYR A 118 -0.23 7.64 5.30
N SER A 119 1.05 7.39 5.03
CA SER A 119 1.65 6.07 5.23
C SER A 119 2.15 5.94 6.67
N ILE A 120 1.45 5.15 7.48
CA ILE A 120 1.67 5.05 8.93
C ILE A 120 2.52 3.82 9.34
N GLY A 121 3.14 3.15 8.38
CA GLY A 121 4.00 1.98 8.60
C GLY A 121 3.29 0.64 8.37
N GLY A 122 4.08 -0.42 8.15
CA GLY A 122 3.58 -1.78 7.92
C GLY A 122 2.76 -1.98 6.64
N GLY A 123 2.82 -1.04 5.69
CA GLY A 123 2.00 -1.06 4.47
C GLY A 123 0.60 -0.46 4.64
N PHE A 124 0.25 0.05 5.83
CA PHE A 124 -1.05 0.68 6.07
C PHE A 124 -1.08 2.14 5.61
N ILE A 125 -2.22 2.55 5.06
CA ILE A 125 -2.53 3.92 4.67
C ILE A 125 -3.73 4.44 5.46
N LEU A 126 -3.68 5.71 5.85
CA LEU A 126 -4.76 6.41 6.52
C LEU A 126 -5.23 7.58 5.65
N ARG A 127 -6.54 7.76 5.50
CA ARG A 127 -7.09 8.96 4.87
C ARG A 127 -7.12 10.14 5.84
N ALA A 128 -7.04 11.36 5.33
CA ALA A 128 -7.08 12.55 6.18
C ALA A 128 -8.36 12.71 7.01
N ASP A 129 -9.47 12.12 6.59
CA ASP A 129 -10.76 12.13 7.29
C ASP A 129 -11.01 10.86 8.13
N ALA A 130 -10.16 9.84 8.01
CA ALA A 130 -10.32 8.61 8.77
C ALA A 130 -9.99 8.83 10.26
N PRO A 131 -10.74 8.22 11.20
CA PRO A 131 -10.36 8.25 12.61
C PRO A 131 -8.96 7.67 12.80
N ASP A 132 -8.22 8.18 13.80
CA ASP A 132 -6.92 7.59 14.11
C ASP A 132 -7.09 6.08 14.37
N PRO A 133 -6.27 5.24 13.74
CA PRO A 133 -6.31 3.81 13.99
C PRO A 133 -5.85 3.62 15.44
N GLY A 134 -6.81 3.46 16.35
CA GLY A 134 -6.53 3.11 17.75
C GLY A 134 -5.55 1.95 17.75
N GLY A 135 -4.37 2.17 18.34
CA GLY A 135 -3.22 1.29 18.16
C GLY A 135 -3.55 -0.19 18.35
N GLY A 136 -2.97 -1.05 17.50
CA GLY A 136 -3.00 -2.50 17.63
C GLY A 136 -4.39 -3.08 17.88
N GLY A 137 -5.28 -2.95 16.89
CA GLY A 137 -6.66 -3.44 17.00
C GLY A 137 -6.68 -4.93 17.34
N LEU A 138 -7.25 -5.26 18.50
CA LEU A 138 -7.66 -6.63 18.81
C LEU A 138 -8.67 -7.08 17.76
N LEU A 139 -8.61 -8.36 17.38
CA LEU A 139 -9.70 -8.99 16.65
C LEU A 139 -10.97 -8.89 17.52
N PRO A 140 -12.05 -8.22 17.06
CA PRO A 140 -13.21 -7.89 17.89
C PRO A 140 -13.86 -9.09 18.60
N ASP A 141 -13.67 -10.30 18.07
CA ASP A 141 -14.27 -11.55 18.55
C ASP A 141 -13.26 -12.70 18.69
N ALA A 142 -11.99 -12.40 18.91
CA ALA A 142 -11.00 -13.45 19.13
C ALA A 142 -11.33 -14.26 20.40
N PRO A 143 -11.32 -15.61 20.36
CA PRO A 143 -11.55 -16.46 21.54
C PRO A 143 -10.52 -16.24 22.66
N TYR A 144 -9.29 -15.83 22.31
CA TYR A 144 -8.19 -15.63 23.25
C TYR A 144 -7.52 -14.26 23.05
N PRO A 145 -8.22 -13.14 23.34
CA PRO A 145 -7.70 -11.80 23.09
C PRO A 145 -6.61 -11.44 24.11
N TYR A 146 -5.54 -10.75 23.67
CA TYR A 146 -4.45 -10.28 24.53
C TYR A 146 -3.85 -8.97 24.01
N ARG A 147 -3.41 -8.10 24.91
CA ARG A 147 -2.77 -6.80 24.61
C ARG A 147 -1.32 -6.71 25.08
N SER A 148 -0.83 -7.74 25.76
CA SER A 148 0.53 -7.78 26.28
C SER A 148 1.09 -9.20 26.26
N ALA A 149 2.42 -9.31 26.29
CA ALA A 149 3.08 -10.61 26.42
C ALA A 149 2.70 -11.32 27.73
N ALA A 150 2.49 -10.57 28.82
CA ALA A 150 2.05 -11.12 30.10
C ALA A 150 0.66 -11.76 30.01
N GLU A 151 -0.29 -11.09 29.33
CA GLU A 151 -1.62 -11.65 29.08
C GLU A 151 -1.55 -12.91 28.21
N LEU A 152 -0.76 -12.90 27.13
CA LEU A 152 -0.59 -14.07 26.26
C LEU A 152 -0.05 -15.27 27.05
N LEU A 153 0.97 -15.07 27.88
CA LEU A 153 1.54 -16.15 28.71
C LEU A 153 0.54 -16.67 29.75
N ALA A 154 -0.30 -15.80 30.33
CA ALA A 154 -1.36 -16.21 31.23
C ALA A 154 -2.42 -17.06 30.51
N LEU A 155 -2.77 -16.73 29.26
CA LEU A 155 -3.67 -17.53 28.42
C LEU A 155 -3.08 -18.92 28.13
N VAL A 156 -1.81 -18.99 27.73
CA VAL A 156 -1.08 -20.26 27.50
C VAL A 156 -1.15 -21.15 28.73
N ALA A 157 -0.86 -20.60 29.92
CA ALA A 157 -0.89 -21.34 31.17
C ALA A 157 -2.31 -21.82 31.53
N ARG A 158 -3.33 -20.98 31.33
CA ARG A 158 -4.73 -21.28 31.65
C ARG A 158 -5.34 -22.33 30.72
N GLU A 159 -5.15 -22.17 29.41
CA GLU A 159 -5.75 -23.01 28.37
C GLU A 159 -4.97 -24.31 28.12
N LYS A 160 -3.74 -24.41 28.66
CA LYS A 160 -2.81 -25.53 28.44
C LYS A 160 -2.55 -25.80 26.95
N ARG A 161 -2.44 -24.72 26.17
CA ARG A 161 -2.21 -24.73 24.73
C ARG A 161 -0.93 -23.97 24.41
N SER A 162 -0.26 -24.32 23.32
CA SER A 162 0.90 -23.58 22.87
C SER A 162 0.49 -22.19 22.34
N ILE A 163 1.45 -21.25 22.24
CA ILE A 163 1.19 -19.95 21.62
C ILE A 163 0.62 -20.12 20.20
N PRO A 164 1.23 -20.94 19.30
CA PRO A 164 0.67 -21.18 17.97
C PRO A 164 -0.79 -21.65 17.97
N ASP A 165 -1.17 -22.53 18.90
CA ASP A 165 -2.56 -23.02 18.99
C ASP A 165 -3.55 -21.91 19.34
N LEU A 166 -3.16 -21.00 20.25
CA LEU A 166 -3.99 -19.86 20.63
C LEU A 166 -4.10 -18.84 19.50
N ILE A 167 -2.99 -18.56 18.81
CA ILE A 167 -2.99 -17.66 17.65
C ILE A 167 -3.82 -18.25 16.51
N LEU A 168 -3.67 -19.54 16.20
CA LEU A 168 -4.46 -20.21 15.18
C LEU A 168 -5.94 -20.18 15.52
N ALA A 169 -6.32 -20.40 16.77
CA ALA A 169 -7.72 -20.29 17.20
C ALA A 169 -8.27 -18.85 17.05
N ASN A 170 -7.45 -17.84 17.35
CA ASN A 170 -7.83 -16.45 17.12
C ASN A 170 -8.00 -16.13 15.63
N GLU A 171 -7.09 -16.60 14.79
CA GLU A 171 -7.17 -16.39 13.34
C GLU A 171 -8.36 -17.12 12.73
N CYS A 172 -8.66 -18.32 13.24
CA CYS A 172 -9.82 -19.09 12.83
C CYS A 172 -11.16 -18.47 13.26
N SER A 173 -11.16 -17.37 14.03
CA SER A 173 -12.38 -16.62 14.36
C SER A 173 -12.85 -15.74 13.21
N ILE A 174 -11.98 -15.42 12.24
CA ILE A 174 -12.29 -14.55 11.08
C ILE A 174 -12.12 -15.24 9.72
N ARG A 175 -11.52 -16.43 9.68
CA ARG A 175 -11.31 -17.24 8.46
C ARG A 175 -11.29 -18.72 8.83
N SER A 176 -11.50 -19.61 7.86
CA SER A 176 -11.43 -21.06 8.12
C SER A 176 -9.98 -21.56 8.20
N LEU A 177 -9.76 -22.69 8.89
CA LEU A 177 -8.41 -23.30 8.99
C LEU A 177 -7.76 -23.53 7.61
N PRO A 178 -8.44 -24.12 6.60
CA PRO A 178 -7.85 -24.27 5.26
C PRO A 178 -7.43 -22.94 4.61
N GLN A 179 -8.16 -21.85 4.88
CA GLN A 179 -7.78 -20.52 4.39
C GLN A 179 -6.53 -20.00 5.10
N VAL A 180 -6.41 -20.22 6.43
CA VAL A 180 -5.19 -19.85 7.18
C VAL A 180 -3.98 -20.60 6.62
N GLU A 181 -4.08 -21.92 6.46
CA GLU A 181 -2.99 -22.77 5.97
C GLU A 181 -2.56 -22.36 4.55
N THR A 182 -3.53 -22.13 3.65
CA THR A 182 -3.26 -21.68 2.28
C THR A 182 -2.49 -20.36 2.25
N GLU A 183 -2.86 -19.38 3.08
CA GLU A 183 -2.15 -18.09 3.13
C GLU A 183 -0.76 -18.22 3.76
N LEU A 184 -0.57 -19.10 4.76
CA LEU A 184 0.75 -19.38 5.33
C LEU A 184 1.68 -20.03 4.29
N ASP A 185 1.19 -21.01 3.53
CA ASP A 185 1.95 -21.65 2.45
C ASP A 185 2.31 -20.65 1.34
N ARG A 186 1.38 -19.73 1.01
CA ARG A 186 1.63 -18.64 0.07
C ARG A 186 2.75 -17.72 0.54
N LEU A 187 2.72 -17.27 1.80
CA LEU A 187 3.76 -16.43 2.39
C LEU A 187 5.11 -17.14 2.43
N TRP A 188 5.12 -18.41 2.84
CA TRP A 188 6.32 -19.22 2.87
C TRP A 188 6.95 -19.36 1.46
N SER A 189 6.12 -19.66 0.47
CA SER A 189 6.56 -19.75 -0.93
C SER A 189 7.13 -18.41 -1.43
N ALA A 190 6.52 -17.28 -1.05
CA ALA A 190 7.03 -15.96 -1.39
C ALA A 190 8.40 -15.67 -0.75
N PHE A 191 8.60 -16.06 0.52
CA PHE A 191 9.90 -15.94 1.19
C PHE A 191 10.98 -16.79 0.53
N GLN A 192 10.67 -18.05 0.20
CA GLN A 192 11.60 -18.93 -0.52
C GLN A 192 11.97 -18.37 -1.89
N ALA A 193 10.98 -17.90 -2.66
CA ALA A 193 11.22 -17.27 -3.96
C ALA A 193 12.06 -16.00 -3.84
N CYS A 194 11.87 -15.20 -2.79
CA CYS A 194 12.70 -14.03 -2.51
C CYS A 194 14.16 -14.40 -2.26
N VAL A 195 14.41 -15.41 -1.42
CA VAL A 195 15.77 -15.93 -1.16
C VAL A 195 16.41 -16.43 -2.46
N THR A 196 15.70 -17.27 -3.22
CA THR A 196 16.22 -17.79 -4.50
C THR A 196 16.57 -16.68 -5.47
N ARG A 197 15.69 -15.68 -5.66
CA ARG A 197 15.98 -14.52 -6.51
C ARG A 197 17.22 -13.76 -6.02
N GLY A 198 17.33 -13.51 -4.72
CA GLY A 198 18.47 -12.81 -4.13
C GLY A 198 19.79 -13.56 -4.33
N LEU A 199 19.78 -14.90 -4.31
CA LEU A 199 20.97 -15.72 -4.58
C LEU A 199 21.41 -15.72 -6.05
N HIS A 200 20.50 -15.42 -6.98
CA HIS A 200 20.76 -15.38 -8.42
C HIS A 200 20.90 -13.96 -9.00
N ALA A 201 20.61 -12.93 -8.20
CA ALA A 201 20.69 -11.55 -8.64
C ALA A 201 22.14 -11.05 -8.59
N ASP A 202 22.76 -10.92 -9.75
CA ASP A 202 24.02 -10.18 -9.90
C ASP A 202 23.76 -8.67 -9.96
N GLY A 203 24.65 -7.86 -9.38
CA GLY A 203 24.57 -6.40 -9.50
C GLY A 203 25.18 -5.62 -8.33
N ILE A 204 25.01 -4.30 -8.39
CA ILE A 204 25.32 -3.35 -7.31
C ILE A 204 23.99 -2.68 -6.94
N LEU A 205 23.72 -2.55 -5.63
CA LEU A 205 22.52 -1.90 -5.10
C LEU A 205 22.45 -0.41 -5.46
#